data_AF-A0AAV0FWZ6-F1
#
_entry.id   AF-A0AAV0FWZ6-F1
#
_cell.length_a   1.000
_cell.length_b   1.000
_cell.length_c   1.000
_cell.angle_alpha   90.00
_cell.angle_beta   90.00
_cell.angle_gamma   90.00
#
_symmetry.space_group_name_H-M   'P 1'
#
loop_
_entity.id
_entity.type
_entity.pdbx_description
1 polymer ?
#
loop_
_entity_poly.entity_id
_entity_poly.type
_entity_poly.pdbx_seq_one_letter_code
_entity_poly.pdbx_strand_id
1 'polypeptide(L)'
;MFLIDGEAAPSTIDGPTRKQLDALVRQWMFSTMSKDLMLTVLKSGKTAKDLWDRLKSLFQDNKGTRAALIESKFVNLKFVDCSSVDDYCDKLHTFADPSRPGICHG
;
A
#
# COMPACT_ATOMS: atom_id res chain seq x y z
N MET A 1 9.27 5.96 16.02
CA MET A 1 9.18 7.34 15.48
C MET A 1 10.26 7.48 14.44
N PHE A 2 9.94 7.20 13.18
CA PHE A 2 10.89 7.31 12.07
C PHE A 2 10.66 8.68 11.43
N LEU A 3 11.76 9.43 11.25
CA LEU A 3 11.81 10.79 10.70
C LEU A 3 11.43 10.79 9.20
N ILE A 4 10.15 10.57 8.92
CA ILE A 4 9.57 10.59 7.57
C ILE A 4 8.53 11.71 7.44
N ASP A 5 8.22 12.45 8.49
CA ASP A 5 7.44 13.68 8.35
C ASP A 5 8.42 14.84 8.34
N GLY A 6 8.31 15.71 7.33
CA GLY A 6 9.23 16.79 6.98
C GLY A 6 9.33 17.93 8.00
N GLU A 7 9.47 17.60 9.28
CA GLU A 7 9.92 18.50 10.32
C GLU A 7 11.37 18.89 10.00
N ALA A 8 11.64 20.19 9.95
CA ALA A 8 12.99 20.71 9.73
C ALA A 8 13.97 20.00 10.68
N ALA A 9 14.95 19.31 10.10
CA ALA A 9 15.95 18.59 10.88
C ALA A 9 16.53 19.52 11.95
N PRO A 10 16.67 19.07 13.21
CA PRO A 10 17.46 19.82 14.18
C PRO A 10 18.83 20.06 13.54
N SER A 11 19.27 21.31 13.53
CA SER A 11 20.42 21.84 12.80
C SER A 11 21.78 21.30 13.27
N THR A 12 21.83 20.09 13.82
CA THR A 12 22.95 19.47 14.53
C THR A 12 23.45 18.17 13.90
N ILE A 13 22.78 17.61 12.88
CA ILE A 13 23.27 16.38 12.22
C ILE A 13 24.25 16.72 11.10
N ASP A 14 25.52 16.43 11.35
CA ASP A 14 26.61 16.57 10.40
C ASP A 14 26.39 15.72 9.14
N GLY A 15 26.97 16.18 8.02
CA GLY A 15 26.83 15.50 6.72
C GLY A 15 27.19 14.01 6.72
N PRO A 16 28.29 13.58 7.39
CA PRO A 16 28.64 12.17 7.56
C PRO A 16 27.56 11.35 8.26
N THR A 17 27.06 11.80 9.41
CA THR A 17 26.00 11.10 10.16
C THR A 17 24.72 10.93 9.33
N ARG A 18 24.35 11.94 8.53
CA ARG A 18 23.19 11.86 7.63
C ARG A 18 23.35 10.78 6.56
N LYS A 19 24.56 10.63 6.00
CA LYS A 19 24.85 9.57 5.01
C LYS A 19 24.82 8.18 5.64
N GLN A 20 25.29 8.04 6.87
CA GLN A 20 25.22 6.78 7.60
C GLN A 20 23.77 6.39 7.90
N LEU A 21 22.95 7.33 8.36
CA LEU A 21 21.52 7.11 8.61
C LEU A 21 20.80 6.71 7.31
N ASP A 22 21.06 7.42 6.21
CA ASP A 22 20.49 7.06 4.90
C ASP A 22 20.87 5.64 4.49
N ALA A 23 22.14 5.24 4.64
CA ALA A 23 22.59 3.88 4.34
C ALA A 23 21.93 2.81 5.23
N LEU A 24 21.80 3.05 6.53
CA LEU A 24 21.17 2.14 7.48
C LEU A 24 19.68 1.94 7.18
N VAL A 25 18.96 3.04 6.91
CA VAL A 25 17.53 2.99 6.61
C VAL A 25 17.28 2.21 5.33
N ARG A 26 18.14 2.36 4.31
CA ARG A 26 18.08 1.54 3.08
C ARG A 26 18.31 0.07 3.35
N GLN A 27 19.35 -0.26 4.12
CA GLN A 27 19.66 -1.65 4.44
C GLN A 27 18.49 -2.32 5.17
N TRP A 28 17.87 -1.62 6.13
CA TRP A 28 16.68 -2.12 6.81
C TRP A 28 15.49 -2.32 5.86
N MET A 29 15.22 -1.35 4.97
CA MET A 29 14.18 -1.49 3.95
C MET A 29 14.43 -2.72 3.06
N PHE A 30 15.65 -2.89 2.53
CA PHE A 30 15.98 -4.05 1.71
C PHE A 30 15.90 -5.38 2.47
N SER A 31 16.20 -5.40 3.77
CA SER A 31 16.08 -6.60 4.59
C SER A 31 14.63 -7.10 4.78
N THR A 32 13.64 -6.22 4.59
CA THR A 32 12.22 -6.54 4.81
C THR A 32 11.44 -6.79 3.51
N MET A 33 12.04 -6.46 2.36
CA MET A 33 11.39 -6.57 1.05
C MET A 33 11.65 -7.94 0.40
N SER A 34 10.70 -8.41 -0.44
CA SER A 34 10.96 -9.53 -1.34
C SER A 34 11.93 -9.11 -2.46
N LYS A 35 12.67 -10.08 -3.03
CA LYS A 35 13.66 -9.81 -4.09
C LYS A 35 13.06 -9.09 -5.30
N ASP A 36 11.85 -9.43 -5.70
CA ASP A 36 11.16 -8.81 -6.83
C ASP A 36 10.81 -7.33 -6.57
N LEU A 37 10.41 -7.04 -5.34
CA LEU A 37 10.12 -5.68 -4.90
C LEU A 37 11.40 -4.85 -4.83
N MET A 38 12.49 -5.41 -4.30
CA MET A 38 13.79 -4.73 -4.29
C MET A 38 14.24 -4.33 -5.69
N LEU A 39 14.20 -5.25 -6.66
CA LEU A 39 14.63 -4.99 -8.05
C LEU A 39 13.80 -3.90 -8.74
N THR A 40 12.54 -3.73 -8.33
CA THR A 40 11.64 -2.71 -8.86
C THR A 40 11.99 -1.32 -8.33
N VAL A 41 12.31 -1.22 -7.04
CA VAL A 41 12.62 0.07 -6.38
C VAL A 41 14.08 0.51 -6.64
N LEU A 42 15.02 -0.44 -6.72
CA LEU A 42 16.46 -0.21 -6.97
C LEU A 42 16.76 0.49 -8.31
N LYS A 43 15.92 0.31 -9.33
CA LYS A 43 16.13 0.94 -10.65
C LYS A 43 15.96 2.46 -10.64
N SER A 44 15.43 3.05 -9.56
CA SER A 44 14.98 4.45 -9.57
C SER A 44 15.42 5.32 -8.40
N GLY A 45 15.74 4.76 -7.23
CA GLY A 45 15.99 5.56 -6.01
C GLY A 45 17.47 5.73 -5.66
N LYS A 46 17.89 6.99 -5.46
CA LYS A 46 19.26 7.35 -5.04
C LYS A 46 19.39 7.69 -3.57
N THR A 47 18.29 7.87 -2.83
CA THR A 47 18.22 8.11 -1.36
C THR A 47 17.21 7.17 -0.69
N ALA A 48 17.29 7.01 0.64
CA ALA A 48 16.31 6.25 1.41
C ALA A 48 14.89 6.81 1.22
N LYS A 49 14.79 8.14 1.15
CA LYS A 49 13.55 8.85 0.87
C LYS A 49 13.01 8.51 -0.51
N ASP A 50 13.84 8.55 -1.56
CA ASP A 50 13.39 8.21 -2.92
C ASP A 50 12.85 6.77 -3.00
N LEU A 51 13.53 5.83 -2.32
CA LEU A 51 13.07 4.44 -2.26
C LEU A 51 11.74 4.33 -1.51
N TRP A 52 11.58 5.04 -0.41
CA TRP A 52 10.34 5.06 0.37
C TRP A 52 9.18 5.70 -0.40
N ASP A 53 9.39 6.83 -1.08
CA ASP A 53 8.37 7.50 -1.88
C ASP A 53 7.94 6.63 -3.07
N ARG A 54 8.88 5.90 -3.69
CA ARG A 54 8.55 4.94 -4.76
C ARG A 54 7.80 3.72 -4.22
N LEU A 55 8.20 3.20 -3.08
CA LEU A 55 7.45 2.13 -2.40
C LEU A 55 6.02 2.59 -2.14
N LYS A 56 5.87 3.80 -1.59
CA LYS A 56 4.58 4.42 -1.34
C LYS A 56 3.78 4.54 -2.63
N SER A 57 4.35 4.99 -3.75
CA SER A 57 3.63 5.08 -5.02
C SER A 57 3.17 3.70 -5.52
N LEU A 58 4.01 2.67 -5.48
CA LEU A 58 3.64 1.31 -5.91
C LEU A 58 2.43 0.75 -5.14
N PHE A 59 2.39 0.99 -3.83
CA PHE A 59 1.28 0.53 -2.98
C PHE A 59 0.07 1.47 -2.98
N GLN A 60 0.26 2.77 -3.24
CA GLN A 60 -0.84 3.73 -3.38
C GLN A 60 -1.51 3.63 -4.76
N ASP A 61 -0.76 3.40 -5.84
CA ASP A 61 -1.29 3.17 -7.19
C ASP A 61 -2.11 1.87 -7.25
N ASN A 62 -1.77 0.89 -6.41
CA ASN A 62 -2.60 -0.31 -6.21
C ASN A 62 -4.02 0.05 -5.71
N LYS A 63 -4.24 1.20 -5.06
CA LYS A 63 -5.61 1.63 -4.71
C LYS A 63 -6.47 1.85 -5.95
N GLY A 64 -5.92 2.43 -7.01
CA GLY A 64 -6.64 2.64 -8.27
C GLY A 64 -6.97 1.32 -8.95
N THR A 65 -5.98 0.42 -9.07
CA THR A 65 -6.19 -0.92 -9.63
C THR A 65 -7.18 -1.74 -8.81
N ARG A 66 -7.10 -1.68 -7.48
CA ARG A 66 -8.03 -2.34 -6.56
C ARG A 66 -9.43 -1.74 -6.66
N ALA A 67 -9.56 -0.42 -6.75
CA ALA A 67 -10.85 0.25 -6.95
C ALA A 67 -11.47 -0.16 -8.29
N ALA A 68 -10.73 -0.09 -9.39
CA ALA A 68 -11.18 -0.52 -10.71
C ALA A 68 -11.57 -2.01 -10.75
N LEU A 69 -10.84 -2.87 -10.04
CA LEU A 69 -11.18 -4.28 -9.90
C LEU A 69 -12.49 -4.47 -9.11
N ILE A 70 -12.68 -3.72 -8.02
CA ILE A 70 -13.91 -3.77 -7.21
C ILE A 70 -15.10 -3.24 -8.02
N GLU A 71 -14.95 -2.12 -8.72
CA GLU A 71 -15.97 -1.58 -9.62
C GLU A 71 -16.34 -2.57 -10.72
N SER A 72 -15.35 -3.21 -11.34
CA SER A 72 -15.58 -4.26 -12.32
C SER A 72 -16.36 -5.44 -11.73
N LYS A 73 -16.02 -5.89 -10.52
CA LYS A 73 -16.78 -6.95 -9.82
C LYS A 73 -18.20 -6.51 -9.48
N PHE A 74 -18.37 -5.27 -9.06
CA PHE A 74 -19.67 -4.70 -8.71
C PHE A 74 -20.60 -4.62 -9.93
N VAL A 75 -20.12 -4.05 -11.05
CA VAL A 75 -20.89 -3.90 -12.29
C VAL A 75 -21.20 -5.24 -12.95
N ASN A 76 -20.32 -6.22 -12.81
CA ASN A 76 -20.51 -7.55 -13.41
C ASN A 76 -21.26 -8.54 -12.50
N LEU A 77 -21.59 -8.18 -11.25
CA LEU A 77 -22.32 -9.06 -10.36
C LEU A 77 -23.77 -9.23 -10.84
N LYS A 78 -24.09 -10.42 -11.37
CA LYS A 78 -25.46 -10.75 -11.75
C LYS A 78 -26.12 -11.61 -10.69
N PHE A 79 -27.43 -11.42 -10.53
CA PHE A 79 -28.22 -12.21 -9.59
C PHE A 79 -28.17 -13.71 -9.87
N VAL A 80 -28.05 -14.11 -11.14
CA VAL A 80 -27.89 -15.52 -11.55
C VAL A 80 -26.61 -16.17 -11.02
N ASP A 81 -25.60 -15.36 -10.65
CA ASP A 81 -24.34 -15.82 -10.05
C ASP A 81 -24.42 -15.90 -8.51
N CYS A 82 -25.61 -15.72 -7.93
CA CYS A 82 -25.85 -15.74 -6.48
C CYS A 82 -26.87 -16.81 -6.11
N SER A 83 -26.68 -17.43 -4.94
CA SER A 83 -27.52 -18.53 -4.47
C SER A 83 -28.84 -18.06 -3.85
N SER A 84 -28.92 -16.78 -3.46
CA SER A 84 -30.11 -16.14 -2.90
C SER A 84 -30.04 -14.61 -3.05
N VAL A 85 -31.14 -13.93 -2.68
CA VAL A 85 -31.19 -12.47 -2.57
C VAL A 85 -30.25 -11.96 -1.47
N ASP A 86 -30.16 -12.68 -0.35
CA ASP A 86 -29.26 -12.30 0.74
C ASP A 86 -27.79 -12.41 0.32
N ASP A 87 -27.40 -13.47 -0.39
CA ASP A 87 -26.04 -13.63 -0.95
C ASP A 87 -25.69 -12.52 -1.95
N TYR A 88 -26.66 -12.09 -2.77
CA TYR A 88 -26.47 -10.96 -3.67
C TYR A 88 -26.26 -9.63 -2.92
N CYS A 89 -27.08 -9.36 -1.90
CA CYS A 89 -26.97 -8.19 -1.04
C CYS A 89 -25.65 -8.16 -0.26
N ASP A 90 -25.22 -9.29 0.30
CA ASP A 90 -23.97 -9.42 1.04
C ASP A 90 -22.75 -9.17 0.15
N LYS A 91 -22.76 -9.69 -1.09
CA LYS A 91 -21.71 -9.42 -2.08
C LYS A 91 -21.66 -7.94 -2.45
N LEU A 92 -22.80 -7.30 -2.70
CA LEU A 92 -22.88 -5.86 -2.97
C LEU A 92 -22.35 -5.03 -1.79
N HIS A 93 -22.72 -5.39 -0.56
CA HIS A 93 -22.24 -4.73 0.65
C HIS A 93 -20.74 -4.88 0.84
N THR A 94 -20.19 -6.07 0.58
CA THR A 94 -18.74 -6.34 0.67
C THR A 94 -17.94 -5.53 -0.35
N PHE A 95 -18.50 -5.27 -1.53
CA PHE A 95 -17.87 -4.41 -2.54
C PHE A 95 -17.98 -2.92 -2.19
N ALA A 96 -19.12 -2.50 -1.61
CA ALA A 96 -19.36 -1.11 -1.22
C ALA A 96 -18.56 -0.68 0.02
N ASP A 97 -18.38 -1.57 1.00
CA ASP A 97 -17.57 -1.32 2.20
C ASP A 97 -16.69 -2.54 2.53
N PRO A 98 -15.48 -2.62 1.93
CA PRO A 98 -14.55 -3.73 2.18
C PRO A 98 -14.01 -3.79 3.61
N SER A 99 -14.33 -2.80 4.46
CA SER A 99 -13.82 -2.62 5.82
C SER A 99 -14.74 -3.20 6.90
N ARG A 100 -15.97 -3.54 6.54
CA ARG A 100 -17.00 -3.94 7.50
C ARG A 100 -17.29 -5.44 7.38
N PRO A 101 -17.07 -6.24 8.43
CA PRO A 101 -17.44 -7.66 8.39
C PRO A 101 -18.96 -7.77 8.24
N GLY A 102 -19.40 -8.59 7.28
CA GLY A 102 -20.81 -8.90 7.06
C GLY A 102 -21.41 -9.41 8.36
N ILE A 103 -22.36 -8.66 8.92
CA ILE A 103 -23.10 -9.07 10.11
C ILE A 103 -24.32 -9.84 9.60
N CYS A 104 -24.20 -11.16 9.53
CA CYS A 104 -25.34 -12.04 9.35
C CYS A 104 -25.99 -12.26 10.74
N HIS A 105 -27.24 -11.82 10.92
CA HIS A 105 -28.12 -12.41 11.94
C HIS A 105 -29.00 -13.44 11.23
N GLY A 106 -29.06 -14.65 11.82
CA GLY A 106 -29.80 -15.79 11.29
C GLY A 106 -31.30 -15.74 11.52
#